data_AF-A0A914XL59-F1
#
_entry.id   AF-A0A914XL59-F1
#
_cell.length_a   1.000
_cell.length_b   1.000
_cell.length_c   1.000
_cell.angle_alpha   90.00
_cell.angle_beta   90.00
_cell.angle_gamma   90.00
#
_symmetry.space_group_name_H-M   'P 1'
#
loop_
_entity.id
_entity.type
_entity.pdbx_description
1 polymer ?
#
loop_
_entity_poly.entity_id
_entity_poly.type
_entity_poly.pdbx_seq_one_letter_code
_entity_poly.pdbx_strand_id
1 'polypeptide(L)'
;MVSSNDALSSSRLIELCVTCGRGIDQEDTGEWRSFVDKCVVAYAVQQGHLFIDLAVQISLALIDIEIFQNTMEFVIFQQMSLLMIEAAESDDVTAKMQSFCELMAKLLVVNWPRNYSRCMRERNAVLFAVMNIVKGWLIELKKQMDAPNERMTATCNICAEGLLHLCRVVGRKLWLKWPELVDEMYAVIKPLIVSDDLVAQRSTRLQFLDLYVQINDWPKSGSHGKASR
;
A
#
# COMPACT_ATOMS: atom_id res chain seq x y z
N MET A 1 -7.44 -28.22 -20.14
CA MET A 1 -6.46 -28.71 -19.14
C MET A 1 -5.49 -27.57 -18.83
N VAL A 2 -5.86 -26.70 -17.90
CA VAL A 2 -4.93 -25.77 -17.23
C VAL A 2 -5.21 -26.01 -15.76
N SER A 3 -4.30 -26.73 -15.12
CA SER A 3 -4.43 -27.19 -13.73
C SER A 3 -4.23 -26.00 -12.80
N SER A 4 -5.29 -25.71 -12.04
CA SER A 4 -5.29 -25.48 -10.59
C SER A 4 -4.17 -24.63 -9.98
N ASN A 5 -4.55 -23.45 -9.48
CA ASN A 5 -4.25 -22.92 -8.15
C ASN A 5 -3.26 -23.77 -7.32
N ASP A 6 -1.96 -23.56 -7.52
CA ASP A 6 -0.96 -23.88 -6.50
C ASP A 6 -0.82 -22.64 -5.61
N ALA A 7 -1.64 -22.57 -4.56
CA ALA A 7 -1.39 -21.66 -3.46
C ALA A 7 -0.02 -22.02 -2.85
N LEU A 8 1.01 -21.28 -3.23
CA LEU A 8 2.36 -21.44 -2.69
C LEU A 8 2.32 -21.24 -1.16
N SER A 9 2.62 -22.29 -0.42
CA SER A 9 2.66 -22.29 1.05
C SER A 9 3.76 -21.38 1.59
N SER A 10 3.61 -20.90 2.84
CA SER A 10 4.64 -20.13 3.57
C SER A 10 6.04 -20.76 3.51
N SER A 11 6.11 -22.09 3.50
CA SER A 11 7.35 -22.86 3.38
C SER A 11 8.10 -22.58 2.08
N ARG A 12 7.39 -22.40 0.96
CA ARG A 12 7.98 -22.20 -0.37
C ARG A 12 8.45 -20.76 -0.56
N LEU A 13 7.82 -19.81 0.14
CA LEU A 13 8.25 -18.42 0.23
C LEU A 13 9.51 -18.28 1.10
N ILE A 14 9.55 -18.98 2.25
CA ILE A 14 10.77 -19.11 3.05
C ILE A 14 11.88 -19.74 2.21
N GLU A 15 11.60 -20.82 1.49
CA GLU A 15 12.57 -21.48 0.61
C GLU A 15 13.07 -20.56 -0.51
N LEU A 16 12.20 -19.78 -1.15
CA LEU A 16 12.56 -18.75 -2.13
C LEU A 16 13.44 -17.65 -1.52
N CYS A 17 13.06 -17.10 -0.37
CA CYS A 17 13.87 -16.10 0.32
C CYS A 17 15.23 -16.65 0.74
N VAL A 18 15.29 -17.91 1.18
CA VAL A 18 16.53 -18.58 1.59
C VAL A 18 17.39 -18.97 0.39
N THR A 19 16.80 -19.42 -0.72
CA THR A 19 17.54 -19.81 -1.94
C THR A 19 18.01 -18.60 -2.73
N CYS A 20 17.17 -17.58 -2.90
CA CYS A 20 17.57 -16.34 -3.55
C CYS A 20 18.51 -15.51 -2.67
N GLY A 21 18.44 -15.62 -1.33
CA GLY A 21 19.34 -14.91 -0.42
C GLY A 21 20.68 -15.63 -0.18
N ARG A 22 20.79 -16.93 -0.46
CA ARG A 22 22.04 -17.68 -0.33
C ARG A 22 22.97 -17.35 -1.50
N GLY A 23 24.06 -16.65 -1.19
CA GLY A 23 25.13 -16.36 -2.16
C GLY A 23 25.10 -14.94 -2.72
N ILE A 24 24.18 -14.09 -2.26
CA ILE A 24 24.27 -12.66 -2.56
C ILE A 24 25.42 -12.06 -1.75
N ASP A 25 26.36 -11.43 -2.44
CA ASP A 25 27.45 -10.72 -1.79
C ASP A 25 26.90 -9.51 -1.01
N GLN A 26 27.35 -9.31 0.23
CA GLN A 26 26.83 -8.23 1.08
C GLN A 26 27.13 -6.84 0.50
N GLU A 27 28.13 -6.74 -0.38
CA GLU A 27 28.54 -5.51 -1.04
C GLU A 27 27.86 -5.27 -2.39
N ASP A 28 27.21 -6.27 -3.01
CA ASP A 28 26.56 -6.11 -4.31
C ASP A 28 25.09 -5.69 -4.18
N THR A 29 24.89 -4.38 -4.14
CA THR A 29 23.56 -3.74 -4.12
C THR A 29 22.67 -4.10 -5.33
N GLY A 30 23.23 -4.57 -6.44
CA GLY A 30 22.47 -4.96 -7.65
C GLY A 30 21.77 -6.30 -7.49
N GLU A 31 22.44 -7.28 -6.88
CA GLU A 31 21.85 -8.59 -6.59
C GLU A 31 20.75 -8.49 -5.53
N TRP A 32 20.93 -7.64 -4.50
CA TRP A 32 19.90 -7.35 -3.51
C TRP A 32 18.67 -6.65 -4.10
N ARG A 33 18.85 -5.74 -5.07
CA ARG A 33 17.73 -5.16 -5.84
C ARG A 33 16.95 -6.24 -6.58
N SER A 34 17.65 -7.13 -7.28
CA SER A 34 17.01 -8.25 -7.97
C SER A 34 16.24 -9.16 -7.01
N PHE A 35 16.78 -9.41 -5.81
CA PHE A 35 16.13 -10.20 -4.77
C PHE A 35 14.84 -9.53 -4.29
N VAL A 36 14.88 -8.24 -3.94
CA VAL A 36 13.73 -7.49 -3.47
C VAL A 36 12.64 -7.39 -4.55
N ASP A 37 13.03 -7.10 -5.79
CA ASP A 37 12.11 -7.07 -6.94
C ASP A 37 11.43 -8.42 -7.16
N LYS A 38 12.19 -9.53 -7.09
CA LYS A 38 11.64 -10.87 -7.34
C LYS A 38 10.85 -11.43 -6.14
N CYS A 39 11.32 -11.23 -4.92
CA CYS A 39 10.74 -11.85 -3.73
C CYS A 39 9.65 -11.01 -3.08
N VAL A 40 9.78 -9.68 -3.08
CA VAL A 40 8.83 -8.79 -2.41
C VAL A 40 7.84 -8.23 -3.41
N VAL A 41 8.31 -7.66 -4.53
CA VAL A 41 7.41 -6.96 -5.47
C VAL A 41 6.72 -7.94 -6.42
N ALA A 42 7.44 -8.81 -7.12
CA ALA A 42 6.80 -9.77 -8.03
C ALA A 42 5.87 -10.72 -7.27
N TYR A 43 6.23 -11.16 -6.05
CA TYR A 43 5.36 -12.02 -5.24
C TYR A 43 4.17 -11.26 -4.65
N ALA A 44 4.34 -10.04 -4.12
CA ALA A 44 3.22 -9.23 -3.63
C ALA A 44 2.25 -8.85 -4.76
N VAL A 45 2.77 -8.64 -5.97
CA VAL A 45 1.97 -8.26 -7.15
C VAL A 45 1.28 -9.47 -7.79
N GLN A 46 1.91 -10.65 -7.81
CA GLN A 46 1.38 -11.83 -8.52
C GLN A 46 0.58 -12.83 -7.66
N GLN A 47 0.83 -12.96 -6.35
CA GLN A 47 0.34 -14.12 -5.56
C GLN A 47 -0.61 -13.79 -4.41
N GLY A 48 -1.02 -12.53 -4.26
CA GLY A 48 -2.08 -12.19 -3.30
C GLY A 48 -1.70 -12.42 -1.84
N HIS A 49 -1.14 -11.36 -1.25
CA HIS A 49 -1.49 -10.88 0.10
C HIS A 49 -1.10 -11.68 1.35
N LEU A 50 -1.05 -13.01 1.39
CA LEU A 50 -1.01 -13.70 2.70
C LEU A 50 0.31 -13.59 3.47
N PHE A 51 1.40 -13.21 2.81
CA PHE A 51 2.73 -13.34 3.40
C PHE A 51 3.59 -12.08 3.37
N ILE A 52 3.04 -10.89 3.07
CA ILE A 52 3.84 -9.65 3.04
C ILE A 52 4.45 -9.35 4.43
N ASP A 53 3.70 -9.55 5.52
CA ASP A 53 4.23 -9.37 6.87
C ASP A 53 5.42 -10.30 7.14
N LEU A 54 5.33 -11.55 6.68
CA LEU A 54 6.38 -12.56 6.81
C LEU A 54 7.57 -12.25 5.88
N ALA A 55 7.32 -11.85 4.64
CA ALA A 55 8.33 -11.49 3.66
C ALA A 55 9.14 -10.28 4.14
N VAL A 56 8.47 -9.23 4.65
CA VAL A 56 9.16 -8.08 5.25
C VAL A 56 9.99 -8.53 6.45
N GLN A 57 9.45 -9.35 7.36
CA GLN A 57 10.22 -9.83 8.51
C GLN A 57 11.42 -10.69 8.12
N ILE A 58 11.28 -11.56 7.11
CA ILE A 58 12.38 -12.37 6.59
C ILE A 58 13.42 -11.48 5.90
N SER A 59 13.00 -10.52 5.09
CA SER A 59 13.90 -9.54 4.46
C SER A 59 14.66 -8.73 5.50
N LEU A 60 14.00 -8.29 6.57
CA LEU A 60 14.66 -7.59 7.68
C LEU A 60 15.61 -8.49 8.50
N ALA A 61 15.41 -9.81 8.48
CA ALA A 61 16.26 -10.77 9.19
C ALA A 61 17.46 -11.23 8.35
N LEU A 62 17.31 -11.27 7.02
CA LEU A 62 18.33 -11.76 6.08
C LEU A 62 19.19 -10.63 5.49
N ILE A 63 18.66 -9.41 5.40
CA ILE A 63 19.30 -8.27 4.73
C ILE A 63 19.63 -7.22 5.78
N ASP A 64 20.75 -6.52 5.57
CA ASP A 64 20.96 -5.25 6.27
C ASP A 64 19.78 -4.31 6.03
N ILE A 65 19.23 -3.79 7.12
CA ILE A 65 18.01 -3.01 7.10
C ILE A 65 18.15 -1.69 6.32
N GLU A 66 19.35 -1.12 6.25
CA GLU A 66 19.62 0.09 5.47
C GLU A 66 19.57 -0.22 3.97
N ILE A 67 20.20 -1.33 3.55
CA ILE A 67 20.16 -1.80 2.16
C ILE A 67 18.73 -2.13 1.72
N PHE A 68 17.99 -2.84 2.58
CA PHE A 68 16.58 -3.14 2.34
C PHE A 68 15.75 -1.85 2.20
N GLN A 69 15.91 -0.90 3.11
CA GLN A 69 15.13 0.34 3.09
C GLN A 69 15.39 1.17 1.85
N ASN A 70 16.66 1.37 1.48
CA ASN A 70 17.04 2.15 0.30
C ASN A 70 16.53 1.50 -1.00
N THR A 71 16.63 0.17 -1.07
CA THR A 71 16.14 -0.60 -2.22
C THR A 71 14.62 -0.53 -2.33
N MET A 72 13.91 -0.77 -1.23
CA MET A 72 12.45 -0.73 -1.21
C MET A 72 11.90 0.68 -1.46
N GLU A 73 12.50 1.73 -0.90
CA GLU A 73 12.13 3.13 -1.19
C GLU A 73 12.20 3.38 -2.71
N PHE A 74 13.32 3.02 -3.33
CA PHE A 74 13.53 3.21 -4.76
C PHE A 74 12.48 2.47 -5.60
N VAL A 75 12.25 1.19 -5.30
CA VAL A 75 11.31 0.35 -6.05
C VAL A 75 9.87 0.85 -5.89
N ILE A 76 9.46 1.28 -4.69
CA ILE A 76 8.13 1.86 -4.45
C ILE A 76 7.91 3.11 -5.30
N PHE A 77 8.89 4.02 -5.35
CA PHE A 77 8.78 5.23 -6.17
C PHE A 77 8.76 4.91 -7.67
N GLN A 78 9.63 4.00 -8.13
CA GLN A 78 9.66 3.60 -9.53
C GLN A 78 8.33 2.96 -9.95
N GLN A 79 7.81 2.02 -9.16
CA GLN A 79 6.56 1.32 -9.46
C GLN A 79 5.36 2.27 -9.46
N MET A 80 5.29 3.20 -8.51
CA MET A 80 4.25 4.23 -8.50
C MET A 80 4.32 5.10 -9.76
N SER A 81 5.52 5.53 -10.16
CA SER A 81 5.70 6.34 -11.38
C SER A 81 5.26 5.58 -12.63
N LEU A 82 5.61 4.29 -12.74
CA LEU A 82 5.20 3.46 -13.88
C LEU A 82 3.68 3.29 -13.92
N LEU A 83 3.05 3.02 -12.77
CA LEU A 83 1.59 2.87 -12.69
C LEU A 83 0.85 4.15 -13.08
N MET A 84 1.36 5.33 -12.69
CA MET A 84 0.75 6.60 -13.09
C MET A 84 0.86 6.87 -14.61
N ILE A 85 1.95 6.42 -15.25
CA ILE A 85 2.14 6.53 -16.70
C ILE A 85 1.22 5.53 -17.41
N GLU A 86 1.25 4.25 -17.02
CA GLU A 86 0.42 3.21 -17.63
C GLU A 86 -1.08 3.54 -17.51
N ALA A 87 -1.51 4.06 -16.36
CA ALA A 87 -2.92 4.41 -16.11
C ALA A 87 -3.37 5.66 -16.88
N ALA A 88 -2.46 6.45 -17.44
CA ALA A 88 -2.80 7.50 -18.39
C ALA A 88 -3.08 6.94 -19.80
N GLU A 89 -2.65 5.71 -20.09
CA GLU A 89 -2.67 5.11 -21.42
C GLU A 89 -3.67 3.93 -21.57
N SER A 90 -4.15 3.32 -20.47
CA SER A 90 -5.04 2.13 -20.50
C SER A 90 -5.95 2.00 -19.27
N ASP A 91 -7.16 1.45 -19.47
CA ASP A 91 -8.14 1.14 -18.42
C ASP A 91 -7.84 -0.17 -17.63
N ASP A 92 -6.93 -1.02 -18.11
CA ASP A 92 -6.59 -2.34 -17.51
C ASP A 92 -5.60 -2.25 -16.31
N VAL A 93 -5.23 -1.04 -15.89
CA VAL A 93 -4.23 -0.81 -14.83
C VAL A 93 -4.79 -1.07 -13.42
N THR A 94 -6.10 -1.26 -13.32
CA THR A 94 -6.83 -1.45 -12.06
C THR A 94 -6.27 -2.60 -11.21
N ALA A 95 -5.96 -3.75 -11.80
CA ALA A 95 -5.46 -4.91 -11.06
C ALA A 95 -4.04 -4.70 -10.51
N LYS A 96 -3.14 -4.12 -11.32
CA LYS A 96 -1.77 -3.82 -10.86
C LYS A 96 -1.76 -2.73 -9.78
N MET A 97 -2.61 -1.71 -9.95
CA MET A 97 -2.77 -0.65 -8.97
C MET A 97 -3.29 -1.20 -7.64
N GLN A 98 -4.27 -2.11 -7.67
CA GLN A 98 -4.78 -2.80 -6.49
C GLN A 98 -3.66 -3.55 -5.76
N SER A 99 -2.93 -4.42 -6.46
CA SER A 99 -1.84 -5.18 -5.84
C SER A 99 -0.75 -4.29 -5.24
N PHE A 100 -0.40 -3.19 -5.91
CA PHE A 100 0.58 -2.23 -5.41
C PHE A 100 0.06 -1.47 -4.17
N CYS A 101 -1.19 -1.03 -4.20
CA CYS A 101 -1.84 -0.40 -3.06
C CYS A 101 -1.93 -1.34 -1.86
N GLU A 102 -2.14 -2.64 -2.08
CA GLU A 102 -2.11 -3.66 -1.02
C GLU A 102 -0.74 -3.83 -0.38
N LEU A 103 0.32 -3.82 -1.19
CA LEU A 103 1.70 -3.83 -0.69
C LEU A 103 1.94 -2.60 0.20
N MET A 104 1.62 -1.41 -0.29
CA MET A 104 1.78 -0.15 0.45
C MET A 104 0.95 -0.15 1.75
N ALA A 105 -0.30 -0.58 1.68
CA ALA A 105 -1.19 -0.65 2.84
C ALA A 105 -0.58 -1.54 3.93
N LYS A 106 -0.02 -2.69 3.57
CA LYS A 106 0.64 -3.59 4.53
C LYS A 106 1.94 -3.02 5.07
N LEU A 107 2.76 -2.38 4.24
CA LEU A 107 3.98 -1.70 4.69
C LEU A 107 3.67 -0.57 5.69
N LEU A 108 2.53 0.11 5.57
CA LEU A 108 2.09 1.11 6.54
C LEU A 108 1.76 0.49 7.90
N VAL A 109 1.16 -0.70 7.94
CA VAL A 109 0.66 -1.31 9.19
C VAL A 109 1.55 -2.41 9.75
N VAL A 110 2.57 -2.86 9.01
CA VAL A 110 3.48 -3.93 9.45
C VAL A 110 4.18 -3.55 10.75
N ASN A 111 4.51 -4.55 11.56
CA ASN A 111 5.22 -4.37 12.82
C ASN A 111 6.73 -4.21 12.57
N TRP A 112 7.11 -2.98 12.23
CA TRP A 112 8.51 -2.59 12.13
C TRP A 112 9.24 -2.76 13.46
N PRO A 113 10.54 -3.14 13.44
CA PRO A 113 11.34 -3.20 14.66
C PRO A 113 11.37 -1.83 15.34
N ARG A 114 11.55 -1.81 16.67
CA ARG A 114 11.33 -0.62 17.50
C ARG A 114 12.06 0.64 17.00
N ASN A 115 13.30 0.50 16.54
CA ASN A 115 14.13 1.59 16.03
C ASN A 115 13.62 2.19 14.70
N TYR A 116 12.82 1.41 13.96
CA TYR A 116 12.33 1.68 12.61
C TYR A 116 10.80 1.87 12.56
N SER A 117 10.15 1.94 13.72
CA SER A 117 8.69 2.09 13.85
C SER A 117 8.18 3.49 13.48
N ARG A 118 9.08 4.48 13.40
CA ARG A 118 8.71 5.88 13.12
C ARG A 118 8.84 6.19 11.64
N CYS A 119 7.86 6.91 11.11
CA CYS A 119 7.85 7.41 9.73
C CYS A 119 8.74 8.66 9.58
N MET A 120 10.06 8.45 9.62
CA MET A 120 11.07 9.48 9.33
C MET A 120 12.03 8.92 8.28
N ARG A 121 12.46 9.73 7.31
CA ARG A 121 13.30 9.24 6.22
C ARG A 121 14.62 8.65 6.71
N GLU A 122 15.27 9.27 7.70
CA GLU A 122 16.56 8.78 8.22
C GLU A 122 16.42 7.50 9.05
N ARG A 123 15.19 7.15 9.47
CA ARG A 123 14.94 5.94 10.24
C ARG A 123 14.30 4.86 9.40
N ASN A 124 13.20 5.16 8.73
CA ASN A 124 12.47 4.21 7.91
C ASN A 124 12.10 4.86 6.57
N ALA A 125 12.97 4.70 5.59
CA ALA A 125 12.77 5.24 4.25
C ALA A 125 11.54 4.64 3.55
N VAL A 126 11.21 3.37 3.85
CA VAL A 126 10.04 2.68 3.26
C VAL A 126 8.74 3.27 3.79
N LEU A 127 8.58 3.39 5.11
CA LEU A 127 7.41 4.05 5.71
C LEU A 127 7.27 5.48 5.22
N PHE A 128 8.39 6.20 5.14
CA PHE A 128 8.41 7.58 4.67
C PHE A 128 7.95 7.68 3.21
N ALA A 129 8.42 6.79 2.32
CA ALA A 129 8.01 6.75 0.92
C ALA A 129 6.51 6.47 0.79
N VAL A 130 6.02 5.42 1.44
CA VAL A 130 4.59 5.06 1.37
C VAL A 130 3.71 6.17 1.93
N MET A 131 4.07 6.75 3.07
CA MET A 131 3.34 7.86 3.67
C MET A 131 3.29 9.07 2.72
N ASN A 132 4.39 9.41 2.06
CA ASN A 132 4.43 10.54 1.12
C ASN A 132 3.60 10.28 -0.13
N ILE A 133 3.55 9.05 -0.64
CA ILE A 133 2.68 8.69 -1.77
C ILE A 133 1.22 8.90 -1.38
N VAL A 134 0.79 8.37 -0.24
CA VAL A 134 -0.59 8.52 0.24
C VAL A 134 -0.93 10.00 0.48
N LYS A 135 -0.04 10.76 1.11
CA LYS A 135 -0.23 12.21 1.28
C LYS A 135 -0.27 12.96 -0.05
N GLY A 136 0.54 12.53 -1.02
CA GLY A 136 0.51 13.03 -2.40
C GLY A 136 -0.86 12.85 -3.05
N TRP A 137 -1.46 11.66 -2.92
CA TRP A 137 -2.82 11.39 -3.40
C TRP A 137 -3.85 12.30 -2.75
N LEU A 138 -3.77 12.51 -1.43
CA LEU A 138 -4.69 13.40 -0.71
C LEU A 138 -4.58 14.86 -1.18
N ILE A 139 -3.35 15.33 -1.42
CA ILE A 139 -3.10 16.67 -1.96
C ILE A 139 -3.71 16.81 -3.36
N GLU A 140 -3.52 15.79 -4.20
CA GLU A 140 -4.02 15.81 -5.57
C GLU A 140 -5.55 15.83 -5.63
N LEU A 141 -6.19 15.01 -4.80
CA LEU A 141 -7.65 15.02 -4.65
C LEU A 141 -8.15 16.40 -4.18
N LYS A 142 -7.51 17.00 -3.17
CA LYS A 142 -7.87 18.36 -2.71
C LYS A 142 -7.75 19.41 -3.81
N LYS A 143 -6.65 19.40 -4.57
CA LYS A 143 -6.44 20.36 -5.67
C LYS A 143 -7.54 20.26 -6.71
N GLN A 144 -7.92 19.05 -7.09
CA GLN A 144 -8.98 18.83 -8.07
C GLN A 144 -10.33 19.34 -7.56
N MET A 145 -10.55 19.29 -6.25
CA MET A 145 -11.76 19.81 -5.63
C MET A 145 -11.80 21.34 -5.60
N ASP A 146 -10.66 21.98 -5.34
CA ASP A 146 -10.56 23.43 -5.30
C ASP A 146 -10.59 24.05 -6.71
N ALA A 147 -9.99 23.36 -7.70
CA ALA A 147 -9.90 23.79 -9.08
C ALA A 147 -10.02 22.60 -10.05
N PRO A 148 -11.26 22.24 -10.46
CA PRO A 148 -11.50 21.11 -11.35
C PRO A 148 -10.76 21.26 -12.68
N ASN A 149 -9.89 20.31 -12.98
CA ASN A 149 -9.15 20.25 -14.25
C ASN A 149 -9.43 18.92 -14.95
N GLU A 150 -10.02 18.98 -16.16
CA GLU A 150 -10.36 17.79 -16.95
C GLU A 150 -9.13 16.91 -17.23
N ARG A 151 -7.95 17.51 -17.44
CA ARG A 151 -6.70 16.77 -17.72
C ARG A 151 -6.18 15.98 -16.53
N MET A 152 -6.56 16.37 -15.31
CA MET A 152 -6.12 15.75 -14.06
C MET A 152 -7.16 14.78 -13.49
N THR A 153 -8.30 14.64 -14.17
CA THR A 153 -9.43 13.78 -13.76
C THR A 153 -9.02 12.30 -13.72
N ALA A 154 -8.25 11.82 -14.71
CA ALA A 154 -7.75 10.44 -14.73
C ALA A 154 -6.81 10.15 -13.55
N THR A 155 -5.82 11.01 -13.33
CA THR A 155 -4.90 10.98 -12.17
C THR A 155 -5.65 10.93 -10.85
N CYS A 156 -6.68 11.77 -10.70
CA CYS A 156 -7.48 11.81 -9.49
C CYS A 156 -8.30 10.53 -9.28
N ASN A 157 -8.82 9.92 -10.34
CA ASN A 157 -9.51 8.64 -10.23
C ASN A 157 -8.58 7.53 -9.75
N ILE A 158 -7.34 7.48 -10.25
CA ILE A 158 -6.32 6.52 -9.78
C ILE A 158 -5.98 6.76 -8.31
N CYS A 159 -5.77 8.01 -7.91
CA CYS A 159 -5.52 8.37 -6.51
C CYS A 159 -6.70 7.98 -5.61
N ALA A 160 -7.92 8.18 -6.08
CA ALA A 160 -9.14 7.86 -5.36
C ALA A 160 -9.33 6.33 -5.20
N GLU A 161 -9.14 5.57 -6.26
CA GLU A 161 -9.18 4.10 -6.23
C GLU A 161 -8.08 3.51 -5.37
N GLY A 162 -6.86 4.04 -5.47
CA GLY A 162 -5.74 3.63 -4.64
C GLY A 162 -6.00 3.87 -3.15
N LEU A 163 -6.55 5.04 -2.82
CA LEU A 163 -6.93 5.38 -1.44
C LEU A 163 -8.02 4.46 -0.89
N LEU A 164 -9.06 4.20 -1.70
CA LEU A 164 -10.15 3.31 -1.35
C LEU A 164 -9.64 1.89 -1.08
N HIS A 165 -8.82 1.35 -1.98
CA HIS A 165 -8.27 0.01 -1.85
C HIS A 165 -7.35 -0.11 -0.64
N LEU A 166 -6.46 0.88 -0.45
CA LEU A 166 -5.59 0.96 0.72
C LEU A 166 -6.43 0.86 1.99
N CYS A 167 -7.44 1.71 2.16
CA CYS A 167 -8.28 1.73 3.35
C CYS A 167 -9.02 0.42 3.61
N ARG A 168 -9.52 -0.24 2.55
CA ARG A 168 -10.22 -1.53 2.66
C ARG A 168 -9.32 -2.66 3.15
N VAL A 169 -8.06 -2.67 2.73
CA VAL A 169 -7.11 -3.76 3.02
C VAL A 169 -6.67 -3.75 4.49
N VAL A 170 -6.39 -2.57 5.03
CA VAL A 170 -5.85 -2.42 6.39
C VAL A 170 -6.94 -2.17 7.43
N GLY A 171 -8.04 -1.55 7.03
CA GLY A 171 -9.17 -1.21 7.87
C GLY A 171 -8.75 -0.60 9.22
N ARG A 172 -9.26 -1.18 10.30
CA ARG A 172 -8.99 -0.74 11.68
C ARG A 172 -7.50 -0.68 12.06
N LYS A 173 -6.62 -1.49 11.44
CA LYS A 173 -5.17 -1.45 11.76
C LYS A 173 -4.55 -0.12 11.38
N LEU A 174 -5.03 0.52 10.31
CA LEU A 174 -4.59 1.86 9.91
C LEU A 174 -5.00 2.90 10.93
N TRP A 175 -6.25 2.87 11.41
CA TRP A 175 -6.71 3.77 12.46
C TRP A 175 -5.93 3.61 13.77
N LEU A 176 -5.57 2.38 14.15
CA LEU A 176 -4.79 2.14 15.37
C LEU A 176 -3.34 2.62 15.26
N LYS A 177 -2.73 2.58 14.07
CA LYS A 177 -1.31 2.97 13.89
C LYS A 177 -1.13 4.43 13.47
N TRP A 178 -2.05 4.94 12.66
CA TRP A 178 -1.94 6.25 12.00
C TRP A 178 -3.29 6.99 12.08
N PRO A 179 -3.78 7.32 13.29
CA PRO A 179 -5.06 8.00 13.45
C PRO A 179 -5.07 9.37 12.74
N GLU A 180 -3.96 10.13 12.78
CA GLU A 180 -3.91 11.44 12.10
C GLU A 180 -4.07 11.31 10.58
N LEU A 181 -3.51 10.25 9.99
CA LEU A 181 -3.67 9.99 8.56
C LEU A 181 -5.13 9.65 8.22
N VAL A 182 -5.81 8.88 9.07
CA VAL A 182 -7.24 8.57 8.88
C VAL A 182 -8.09 9.83 8.96
N ASP A 183 -7.78 10.76 9.87
CA ASP A 183 -8.46 12.05 9.96
C ASP A 183 -8.24 12.91 8.70
N GLU A 184 -6.99 12.95 8.19
CA GLU A 184 -6.67 13.62 6.93
C GLU A 184 -7.45 13.02 5.74
N MET A 185 -7.55 11.68 5.67
CA MET A 185 -8.33 10.98 4.65
C MET A 185 -9.81 11.31 4.76
N TYR A 186 -10.35 11.32 5.99
CA TYR A 186 -11.76 11.60 6.24
C TYR A 186 -12.15 13.02 5.82
N ALA A 187 -11.27 13.99 6.06
CA ALA A 187 -11.45 15.37 5.63
C ALA A 187 -11.52 15.53 4.10
N VAL A 188 -10.92 14.61 3.34
CA VAL A 188 -10.95 14.59 1.87
C VAL A 188 -12.14 13.78 1.34
N ILE A 189 -12.41 12.61 1.92
CA ILE A 189 -13.48 11.72 1.47
C ILE A 189 -14.87 12.38 1.63
N LYS A 190 -15.11 13.06 2.75
CA LYS A 190 -16.42 13.70 3.01
C LYS A 190 -16.84 14.65 1.89
N PRO A 191 -16.04 15.66 1.50
CA PRO A 191 -16.42 16.56 0.43
C PRO A 191 -16.39 15.90 -0.97
N LEU A 192 -15.57 14.86 -1.19
CA LEU A 192 -15.62 14.07 -2.44
C LEU A 192 -16.96 13.35 -2.66
N ILE A 193 -17.64 12.94 -1.59
CA ILE A 193 -18.97 12.31 -1.67
C ILE A 193 -20.06 13.35 -1.94
N VAL A 194 -19.93 14.54 -1.35
CA VAL A 194 -20.98 15.59 -1.36
C VAL A 194 -20.97 16.41 -2.65
N SER A 195 -19.81 16.59 -3.29
CA SER A 195 -19.72 17.43 -4.48
C SER A 195 -20.19 16.70 -5.74
N ASP A 196 -21.21 17.24 -6.40
CA ASP A 196 -21.76 16.69 -7.65
C ASP A 196 -20.76 16.80 -8.82
N ASP A 197 -19.94 17.85 -8.84
CA ASP A 197 -19.04 18.22 -9.95
C ASP A 197 -17.72 17.42 -10.01
N LEU A 198 -17.44 16.54 -9.05
CA LEU A 198 -16.11 15.95 -8.90
C LEU A 198 -16.01 14.50 -9.38
N VAL A 199 -15.45 14.35 -10.59
CA VAL A 199 -14.43 13.38 -11.07
C VAL A 199 -14.57 11.88 -10.76
N ALA A 200 -14.91 11.47 -9.55
CA ALA A 200 -15.08 10.07 -9.21
C ALA A 200 -16.30 9.51 -9.96
N GLN A 201 -16.08 8.46 -10.76
CA GLN A 201 -17.16 7.66 -11.33
C GLN A 201 -18.19 7.32 -10.21
N ARG A 202 -19.47 7.26 -10.57
CA ARG A 202 -20.56 6.97 -9.62
C ARG A 202 -20.29 5.71 -8.79
N SER A 203 -19.64 4.72 -9.39
CA SER A 203 -19.15 3.49 -8.73
C SER A 203 -18.17 3.79 -7.59
N THR A 204 -17.18 4.65 -7.81
CA THR A 204 -16.17 5.03 -6.82
C THR A 204 -16.77 5.84 -5.67
N ARG A 205 -17.75 6.72 -5.94
CA ARG A 205 -18.47 7.47 -4.89
C ARG A 205 -19.25 6.56 -3.95
N LEU A 206 -19.98 5.57 -4.49
CA LEU A 206 -20.68 4.57 -3.67
C LEU A 206 -19.70 3.81 -2.77
N GLN A 207 -18.56 3.44 -3.32
CA GLN A 207 -17.52 2.73 -2.56
C GLN A 207 -16.90 3.60 -1.46
N PHE A 208 -16.74 4.92 -1.69
CA PHE A 208 -16.33 5.85 -0.64
C PHE A 208 -17.40 6.04 0.43
N LEU A 209 -18.69 6.03 0.07
CA LEU A 209 -19.77 6.08 1.05
C LEU A 209 -19.76 4.84 1.95
N ASP A 210 -19.60 3.65 1.37
CA ASP A 210 -19.44 2.41 2.14
C ASP A 210 -18.21 2.49 3.06
N LEU A 211 -17.08 2.98 2.54
CA LEU A 211 -15.88 3.18 3.34
C LEU A 211 -16.10 4.20 4.47
N TYR A 212 -16.82 5.29 4.20
CA TYR A 212 -17.14 6.32 5.19
C TYR A 212 -17.96 5.75 6.36
N VAL A 213 -18.91 4.86 6.09
CA VAL A 213 -19.64 4.13 7.13
C VAL A 213 -18.70 3.21 7.91
N GLN A 214 -17.84 2.46 7.22
CA GLN A 214 -16.90 1.53 7.86
C GLN A 214 -15.87 2.24 8.76
N ILE A 215 -15.29 3.37 8.31
CA ILE A 215 -14.34 4.18 9.08
C ILE A 215 -14.96 4.61 10.41
N ASN A 216 -16.25 5.00 10.40
CA ASN A 216 -16.97 5.42 11.60
C ASN A 216 -17.25 4.28 12.59
N ASP A 217 -17.11 3.02 12.17
CA ASP A 217 -17.29 1.84 13.00
C ASP A 217 -15.97 1.24 13.52
N TRP A 218 -14.82 1.61 12.93
CA TRP A 218 -13.50 1.16 13.38
C TRP A 218 -13.17 1.52 14.85
N PRO A 219 -13.56 2.70 15.38
CA PRO A 219 -13.38 3.00 16.80
C PRO A 219 -14.28 2.16 17.72
N LYS A 220 -15.47 1.79 17.26
CA LYS A 220 -16.51 1.12 18.06
C LYS A 220 -16.31 -0.39 18.18
N SER A 221 -15.63 -1.01 17.22
CA SER A 221 -15.44 -2.47 17.17
C SER A 221 -14.54 -3.05 18.28
N GLY A 222 -14.02 -2.21 19.20
CA GLY A 222 -13.31 -2.64 20.40
C GLY A 222 -14.17 -2.76 21.68
N SER A 223 -15.43 -2.27 21.68
CA SER A 223 -16.25 -2.19 22.89
C SER A 223 -17.16 -3.39 23.14
N HIS A 224 -17.25 -4.35 22.22
CA HIS A 224 -18.10 -5.56 22.37
C HIS A 224 -17.36 -6.81 22.88
N GLY A 225 -16.10 -6.68 23.33
CA GLY A 225 -15.26 -7.81 23.76
C GLY A 225 -14.94 -7.94 25.25
N LYS A 226 -15.53 -7.10 26.13
CA LYS A 226 -15.32 -7.18 27.58
C LYS A 226 -16.63 -7.02 28.36
N ALA A 227 -17.57 -7.94 28.13
CA ALA A 227 -18.72 -8.15 29.01
C ALA A 227 -19.15 -9.61 28.95
N SER A 228 -18.32 -10.49 29.51
CA SER A 228 -18.74 -11.82 29.98
C SER A 228 -17.64 -12.31 30.92
N ARG A 229 -17.81 -11.98 32.21
CA ARG A 229 -17.25 -12.70 33.34
C ARG A 229 -18.42 -13.32 34.08
#